data_AF-A0A1A2PS37-F1
#
_entry.id   AF-A0A1A2PS37-F1
#
_cell.length_a   1.000
_cell.length_b   1.000
_cell.length_c   1.000
_cell.angle_alpha   90.00
_cell.angle_beta   90.00
_cell.angle_gamma   90.00
#
_symmetry.space_group_name_H-M   'P 1'
#
loop_
_entity.id
_entity.type
_entity.pdbx_description
1 polymer ?
#
loop_
_entity_poly.entity_id
_entity_poly.type
_entity_poly.pdbx_seq_one_letter_code
_entity_poly.pdbx_strand_id
1 'polypeptide(L)'
;MLAAAALVALVHGATPVARAVSPPAVDDRLLPKPAVPAPPSPTAQREVCAALSPQAGPGRDRGGPLDLSAVWPLSRGAGQRVAVIDTGVARHRRLPGVVPGGDYVSTGDGTQDCDAHGTLVAGIIAAKADPAADGFSGVAPDATLVSIRQSSAKFSLASDRSRLGVGDVDTLAKAVRTAADLGASVINVSSVACVPAASPPDDRALGAALAYAVDVKNAVVVAAAGNTGGAGQCPPQRPDPTWDTATVTVSPAWYDDFVLTVGSAGADGAPSPFTLPGPWVDVAAPGDGVPSLAAAPVSGTSYAAPLVSGLAALVRARFPALTARQVMQRLESTAHHPAGGWNALVGNGVVDPLAAVSTGAPPPADPATTAAPVPLAPPAPPHPPTPRADVRAVTGAAICLTALVVVLLAGARLRRRGDGVAGD
;
A
#
# COMPACT_ATOMS: atom_id res chain seq x y z
N MET A 1 -59.60 36.05 -5.85
CA MET A 1 -59.06 34.67 -5.80
C MET A 1 -58.18 34.50 -7.03
N LEU A 2 -56.89 34.19 -7.03
CA LEU A 2 -55.88 33.80 -6.05
C LEU A 2 -54.57 34.51 -6.48
N ALA A 3 -53.83 35.11 -5.55
CA ALA A 3 -52.47 35.59 -5.81
C ALA A 3 -51.47 34.53 -5.34
N ALA A 4 -50.68 33.96 -6.24
CA ALA A 4 -49.62 33.01 -5.92
C ALA A 4 -48.28 33.75 -5.80
N ALA A 5 -47.73 33.82 -4.59
CA ALA A 5 -46.38 34.29 -4.32
C ALA A 5 -45.40 33.13 -4.55
N ALA A 6 -44.43 33.29 -5.45
CA ALA A 6 -43.35 32.34 -5.66
C ALA A 6 -42.21 32.64 -4.66
N LEU A 7 -41.98 31.72 -3.73
CA LEU A 7 -40.85 31.73 -2.82
C LEU A 7 -39.63 31.17 -3.56
N VAL A 8 -38.61 32.00 -3.83
CA VAL A 8 -37.31 31.53 -4.34
C VAL A 8 -36.48 31.05 -3.14
N ALA A 9 -36.39 29.74 -2.94
CA ALA A 9 -35.47 29.14 -1.98
C ALA A 9 -34.05 29.18 -2.55
N LEU A 10 -33.19 30.06 -2.02
CA LEU A 10 -31.75 30.01 -2.24
C LEU A 10 -31.18 28.79 -1.51
N VAL A 11 -31.05 27.67 -2.22
CA VAL A 11 -30.24 26.53 -1.80
C VAL A 11 -28.78 26.99 -1.78
N HIS A 12 -28.27 27.30 -0.60
CA HIS A 12 -26.84 27.45 -0.37
C HIS A 12 -26.23 26.05 -0.47
N GLY A 13 -25.81 25.67 -1.68
CA GLY A 13 -25.00 24.48 -1.89
C GLY A 13 -23.67 24.66 -1.16
N ALA A 14 -23.58 24.12 0.06
CA ALA A 14 -22.29 23.89 0.68
C ALA A 14 -21.54 22.93 -0.24
N THR A 15 -20.51 23.43 -0.91
CA THR A 15 -19.57 22.59 -1.64
C THR A 15 -18.98 21.60 -0.64
N PRO A 16 -19.08 20.29 -0.86
CA PRO A 16 -18.46 19.33 0.04
C PRO A 16 -16.96 19.61 0.03
N VAL A 17 -16.41 19.88 1.21
CA VAL A 17 -14.97 20.07 1.39
C VAL A 17 -14.34 18.72 1.07
N ALA A 18 -13.68 18.60 -0.09
CA ALA A 18 -12.89 17.43 -0.41
C ALA A 18 -11.78 17.33 0.64
N ARG A 19 -11.79 16.24 1.42
CA ARG A 19 -10.68 15.91 2.31
C ARG A 19 -9.83 14.88 1.59
N ALA A 20 -8.63 15.30 1.20
CA ALA A 20 -7.58 14.37 0.83
C ALA A 20 -7.40 13.36 1.98
N VAL A 21 -7.39 12.08 1.65
CA VAL A 21 -6.89 11.05 2.55
C VAL A 21 -5.40 11.35 2.72
N SER A 22 -4.95 11.52 3.94
CA SER A 22 -3.53 11.66 4.25
C SER A 22 -3.30 11.09 5.63
N PRO A 23 -2.16 10.40 5.85
CA PRO A 23 -1.82 9.97 7.19
C PRO A 23 -1.71 11.18 8.12
N PRO A 24 -2.03 11.02 9.41
CA PRO A 24 -1.81 12.08 10.38
C PRO A 24 -0.32 12.44 10.44
N ALA A 25 -0.02 13.72 10.70
CA ALA A 25 1.35 14.15 10.92
C ALA A 25 2.01 13.35 12.07
N VAL A 26 3.28 12.99 11.88
CA VAL A 26 4.04 12.23 12.87
C VAL A 26 4.23 13.05 14.15
N ASP A 27 3.90 12.46 15.30
CA ASP A 27 4.19 12.99 16.64
C ASP A 27 5.04 11.99 17.41
N ASP A 28 6.34 12.28 17.55
CA ASP A 28 7.32 11.42 18.23
C ASP A 28 6.96 11.12 19.70
N ARG A 29 6.10 11.93 20.33
CA ARG A 29 5.62 11.67 21.70
C ARG A 29 4.72 10.44 21.79
N LEU A 30 4.16 10.01 20.65
CA LEU A 30 3.31 8.83 20.52
C LEU A 30 4.10 7.56 20.20
N LEU A 31 5.43 7.66 20.03
CA LEU A 31 6.31 6.52 19.85
C LEU A 31 6.14 5.52 21.03
N PRO A 32 5.77 4.26 20.78
CA PRO A 32 5.61 3.28 21.84
C PRO A 32 6.89 3.17 22.69
N LYS A 33 6.70 3.12 24.01
CA LYS A 33 7.82 2.89 24.94
C LYS A 33 8.38 1.48 24.70
N PRO A 34 9.71 1.27 24.82
CA PRO A 34 10.29 -0.05 24.84
C PRO A 34 9.62 -0.93 25.90
N ALA A 35 9.15 -2.09 25.47
CA ALA A 35 8.50 -3.08 26.34
C ALA A 35 8.80 -4.49 25.83
N VAL A 36 8.69 -5.48 26.72
CA VAL A 36 8.73 -6.88 26.32
C VAL A 36 7.51 -7.17 25.46
N PRO A 37 7.67 -7.79 24.26
CA PRO A 37 6.54 -8.18 23.42
C PRO A 37 5.55 -9.06 24.17
N ALA A 38 4.29 -8.62 24.21
CA ALA A 38 3.17 -9.33 24.80
C ALA A 38 1.86 -8.76 24.26
N PRO A 39 0.79 -9.57 24.15
CA PRO A 39 -0.53 -9.06 23.80
C PRO A 39 -1.03 -8.10 24.89
N PRO A 40 -1.77 -7.02 24.53
CA PRO A 40 -2.31 -6.07 25.50
C PRO A 40 -3.38 -6.69 26.42
N SER A 41 -4.03 -7.76 25.95
CA SER A 41 -5.06 -8.51 26.68
C SER A 41 -4.82 -10.01 26.47
N PRO A 42 -5.17 -10.88 27.44
CA PRO A 42 -5.02 -12.32 27.27
C PRO A 42 -5.76 -12.82 26.03
N THR A 43 -5.12 -13.71 25.27
CA THR A 43 -5.70 -14.37 24.10
C THR A 43 -5.80 -15.87 24.33
N ALA A 44 -6.58 -16.54 23.49
CA ALA A 44 -6.65 -18.00 23.46
C ALA A 44 -6.75 -18.49 22.02
N GLN A 45 -6.12 -19.62 21.74
CA GLN A 45 -6.27 -20.32 20.47
C GLN A 45 -7.71 -20.83 20.34
N ARG A 46 -8.34 -20.57 19.20
CA ARG A 46 -9.73 -20.94 18.89
C ARG A 46 -9.86 -21.97 17.79
N GLU A 47 -8.85 -22.05 16.93
CA GLU A 47 -8.81 -22.98 15.81
C GLU A 47 -7.55 -23.83 15.83
N VAL A 48 -7.60 -24.99 15.17
CA VAL A 48 -6.42 -25.85 14.98
C VAL A 48 -5.42 -25.12 14.09
N CYS A 49 -4.14 -25.21 14.43
CA CYS A 49 -3.09 -24.59 13.63
C CYS A 49 -3.04 -25.19 12.23
N ALA A 50 -2.79 -24.33 11.24
CA ALA A 50 -2.43 -24.77 9.91
C ALA A 50 -1.12 -25.56 9.96
N ALA A 51 -1.07 -26.69 9.26
CA ALA A 51 0.12 -27.53 9.19
C ALA A 51 0.83 -27.31 7.85
N LEU A 52 2.08 -26.83 7.91
CA LEU A 52 3.04 -26.95 6.81
C LEU A 52 3.84 -28.24 6.99
N SER A 53 3.95 -29.05 5.94
CA SER A 53 4.86 -30.19 6.00
C SER A 53 6.31 -29.68 6.05
N PRO A 54 7.17 -30.18 6.98
CA PRO A 54 8.59 -29.81 7.03
C PRO A 54 9.40 -30.18 5.77
N GLN A 55 8.80 -31.00 4.90
CA GLN A 55 9.34 -31.38 3.60
C GLN A 55 8.67 -30.65 2.43
N ALA A 56 7.68 -29.77 2.70
CA ALA A 56 7.01 -29.02 1.65
C ALA A 56 7.97 -28.04 0.98
N GLY A 57 7.93 -28.08 -0.34
CA GLY A 57 8.59 -27.17 -1.27
C GLY A 57 7.89 -27.28 -2.62
N PRO A 58 8.14 -26.36 -3.54
CA PRO A 58 7.32 -26.22 -4.75
C PRO A 58 7.55 -27.33 -5.80
N GLY A 59 8.41 -28.31 -5.51
CA GLY A 59 8.82 -29.38 -6.43
C GLY A 59 9.96 -28.96 -7.37
N ARG A 60 10.52 -29.92 -8.13
CA ARG A 60 11.71 -29.71 -8.98
C ARG A 60 11.50 -28.81 -10.20
N ASP A 61 10.26 -28.66 -10.67
CA ASP A 61 9.95 -27.99 -11.94
C ASP A 61 9.62 -26.49 -11.81
N ARG A 62 9.77 -25.90 -10.62
CA ARG A 62 9.39 -24.50 -10.35
C ARG A 62 10.57 -23.70 -9.82
N GLY A 63 11.14 -22.85 -10.67
CA GLY A 63 12.09 -21.81 -10.28
C GLY A 63 11.40 -20.66 -9.53
N GLY A 64 12.20 -19.79 -8.90
CA GLY A 64 11.69 -18.55 -8.29
C GLY A 64 11.20 -17.56 -9.36
N PRO A 65 10.31 -16.61 -8.99
CA PRO A 65 9.73 -15.67 -9.95
C PRO A 65 10.69 -14.55 -10.39
N LEU A 66 11.88 -14.49 -9.79
CA LEU A 66 12.95 -13.54 -10.11
C LEU A 66 14.19 -14.32 -10.56
N ASP A 67 14.89 -13.85 -11.59
CA ASP A 67 16.21 -14.39 -11.94
C ASP A 67 17.26 -13.92 -10.94
N LEU A 68 17.46 -14.71 -9.90
CA LEU A 68 18.43 -14.43 -8.85
C LEU A 68 19.83 -14.97 -9.16
N SER A 69 19.98 -15.75 -10.25
CA SER A 69 21.25 -16.38 -10.60
C SER A 69 22.31 -15.34 -10.99
N ALA A 70 21.90 -14.29 -11.70
CA ALA A 70 22.74 -13.13 -12.02
C ALA A 70 22.96 -12.17 -10.83
N VAL A 71 22.08 -12.22 -9.82
CA VAL A 71 22.09 -11.31 -8.66
C VAL A 71 23.00 -11.80 -7.55
N TRP A 72 22.95 -13.10 -7.24
CA TRP A 72 23.69 -13.68 -6.12
C TRP A 72 25.22 -13.60 -6.16
N PRO A 73 25.88 -13.55 -7.34
CA PRO A 73 27.30 -13.21 -7.41
C PRO A 73 27.63 -11.81 -6.87
N LEU A 74 26.66 -10.89 -6.87
CA LEU A 74 26.83 -9.52 -6.37
C LEU A 74 26.43 -9.39 -4.90
N SER A 75 25.36 -10.05 -4.48
CA SER A 75 24.88 -10.01 -3.10
C SER A 75 23.94 -11.16 -2.77
N ARG A 76 24.03 -11.68 -1.54
CA ARG A 76 23.14 -12.72 -1.00
C ARG A 76 22.44 -12.31 0.31
N GLY A 77 22.62 -11.06 0.72
CA GLY A 77 22.00 -10.51 1.94
C GLY A 77 22.78 -10.75 3.23
N ALA A 78 24.04 -11.20 3.14
CA ALA A 78 24.89 -11.45 4.31
C ALA A 78 25.00 -10.20 5.21
N GLY A 79 24.93 -10.43 6.53
CA GLY A 79 25.00 -9.38 7.54
C GLY A 79 23.72 -8.56 7.73
N GLN A 80 22.69 -8.77 6.92
CA GLN A 80 21.40 -8.10 7.08
C GLN A 80 20.48 -8.87 8.02
N ARG A 81 19.71 -8.12 8.81
CA ARG A 81 18.64 -8.64 9.69
C ARG A 81 17.31 -8.18 9.12
N VAL A 82 16.48 -9.12 8.67
CA VAL A 82 15.13 -8.82 8.15
C VAL A 82 14.11 -9.23 9.20
N ALA A 83 13.42 -8.25 9.78
CA ALA A 83 12.30 -8.53 10.67
C ALA A 83 11.06 -8.91 9.85
N VAL A 84 10.40 -10.00 10.26
CA VAL A 84 9.16 -10.49 9.68
C VAL A 84 8.06 -10.26 10.72
N ILE A 85 7.29 -9.18 10.54
CA ILE A 85 6.13 -8.86 11.36
C ILE A 85 4.91 -9.53 10.72
N ASP A 86 4.51 -10.68 11.27
CA ASP A 86 3.55 -11.59 10.65
C ASP A 86 2.89 -12.51 11.70
N THR A 87 2.45 -13.71 11.33
CA THR A 87 1.84 -14.74 12.19
C THR A 87 2.86 -15.58 12.98
N GLY A 88 4.11 -15.13 13.00
CA GLY A 88 5.26 -15.88 13.48
C GLY A 88 5.90 -16.74 12.39
N VAL A 89 7.06 -17.30 12.68
CA VAL A 89 7.82 -18.13 11.73
C VAL A 89 8.15 -19.45 12.42
N ALA A 90 7.53 -20.53 11.95
CA ALA A 90 7.83 -21.86 12.47
C ALA A 90 9.29 -22.23 12.16
N ARG A 91 9.95 -22.87 13.13
CA ARG A 91 11.30 -23.40 12.92
C ARG A 91 11.28 -24.41 11.77
N HIS A 92 12.11 -24.15 10.77
CA HIS A 92 12.13 -24.93 9.54
C HIS A 92 13.56 -25.20 9.08
N ARG A 93 13.84 -26.40 8.53
CA ARG A 93 15.18 -26.80 8.08
C ARG A 93 15.78 -25.85 7.02
N ARG A 94 14.91 -25.28 6.17
CA ARG A 94 15.27 -24.30 5.13
C ARG A 94 15.44 -22.88 5.69
N LEU A 95 15.12 -22.64 6.96
CA LEU A 95 15.19 -21.35 7.64
C LEU A 95 16.05 -21.44 8.93
N PRO A 96 17.32 -21.88 8.85
CA PRO A 96 18.16 -22.06 10.04
C PRO A 96 18.55 -20.73 10.72
N GLY A 97 18.41 -19.60 10.01
CA GLY A 97 18.77 -18.26 10.49
C GLY A 97 17.62 -17.46 11.13
N VAL A 98 16.54 -18.13 11.55
CA VAL A 98 15.43 -17.45 12.25
C VAL A 98 15.78 -17.27 13.73
N VAL A 99 15.81 -16.02 14.18
CA VAL A 99 15.97 -15.66 15.58
C VAL A 99 14.65 -15.12 16.16
N PRO A 100 14.42 -15.29 17.47
CA PRO A 100 13.22 -14.77 18.12
C PRO A 100 13.19 -13.24 18.15
N GLY A 101 12.02 -12.66 17.89
CA GLY A 101 11.74 -11.22 17.97
C GLY A 101 10.59 -10.86 18.91
N GLY A 102 9.84 -11.87 19.40
CA GLY A 102 8.76 -11.70 20.36
C GLY A 102 7.36 -11.97 19.79
N ASP A 103 6.37 -11.91 20.67
CA ASP A 103 5.01 -12.33 20.40
C ASP A 103 4.00 -11.35 21.02
N TYR A 104 3.20 -10.72 20.16
CA TYR A 104 2.09 -9.85 20.53
C TYR A 104 0.73 -10.57 20.42
N VAL A 105 0.73 -11.86 20.11
CA VAL A 105 -0.46 -12.71 20.02
C VAL A 105 -0.65 -13.52 21.29
N SER A 106 0.39 -14.19 21.80
CA SER A 106 0.33 -15.07 22.97
C SER A 106 1.57 -14.88 23.85
N THR A 107 2.15 -15.94 24.42
CA THR A 107 3.29 -15.89 25.35
C THR A 107 4.60 -16.46 24.76
N GLY A 108 4.69 -16.54 23.43
CA GLY A 108 5.84 -17.11 22.72
C GLY A 108 6.98 -16.13 22.44
N ASP A 109 7.95 -16.59 21.67
CA ASP A 109 9.13 -15.82 21.25
C ASP A 109 9.05 -15.36 19.78
N GLY A 110 7.90 -15.61 19.13
CA GLY A 110 7.66 -15.36 17.72
C GLY A 110 8.05 -16.50 16.77
N THR A 111 8.72 -17.57 17.25
CA THR A 111 9.19 -18.69 16.40
C THR A 111 8.17 -19.84 16.26
N GLN A 112 6.89 -19.53 16.49
CA GLN A 112 5.76 -20.42 16.30
C GLN A 112 4.78 -19.76 15.34
N ASP A 113 4.36 -20.49 14.33
CA ASP A 113 3.38 -20.05 13.34
C ASP A 113 2.19 -21.02 13.35
N CYS A 114 1.02 -20.51 13.73
CA CYS A 114 -0.21 -21.30 13.77
C CYS A 114 -1.06 -21.08 12.50
N ASP A 115 -0.68 -20.12 11.66
CA ASP A 115 -1.42 -19.69 10.47
C ASP A 115 -0.72 -20.10 9.17
N ALA A 116 0.52 -20.60 9.26
CA ALA A 116 1.43 -20.94 8.16
C ALA A 116 1.92 -19.74 7.33
N HIS A 117 1.28 -18.59 7.44
CA HIS A 117 1.52 -17.43 6.59
C HIS A 117 2.94 -16.85 6.79
N GLY A 118 3.33 -16.52 8.02
CA GLY A 118 4.64 -15.93 8.29
C GLY A 118 5.81 -16.85 7.94
N THR A 119 5.64 -18.17 8.06
CA THR A 119 6.65 -19.14 7.61
C THR A 119 6.85 -19.12 6.09
N LEU A 120 5.78 -18.93 5.32
CA LEU A 120 5.85 -18.81 3.86
C LEU A 120 6.45 -17.46 3.43
N VAL A 121 6.11 -16.38 4.13
CA VAL A 121 6.73 -15.05 3.95
C VAL A 121 8.24 -15.12 4.22
N ALA A 122 8.65 -15.71 5.35
CA ALA A 122 10.05 -15.95 5.69
C ALA A 122 10.77 -16.82 4.63
N GLY A 123 10.08 -17.82 4.09
CA GLY A 123 10.56 -18.66 3.00
C GLY A 123 10.97 -17.87 1.76
N ILE A 124 10.10 -16.95 1.33
CA ILE A 124 10.34 -16.07 0.17
C ILE A 124 11.54 -15.14 0.43
N ILE A 125 11.70 -14.63 1.66
CA ILE A 125 12.81 -13.74 1.99
C ILE A 125 14.14 -14.49 1.99
N ALA A 126 14.26 -15.59 2.74
CA ALA A 126 15.59 -16.15 3.08
C ALA A 126 15.66 -17.68 3.19
N ALA A 127 14.75 -18.44 2.58
CA ALA A 127 14.93 -19.89 2.52
C ALA A 127 16.29 -20.24 1.89
N LYS A 128 17.08 -21.09 2.56
CA LYS A 128 18.26 -21.73 1.96
C LYS A 128 17.83 -22.59 0.77
N ALA A 129 18.69 -22.80 -0.21
CA ALA A 129 18.43 -23.79 -1.27
C ALA A 129 18.54 -25.23 -0.72
N ASP A 130 17.77 -26.17 -1.28
CA ASP A 130 17.96 -27.62 -1.09
C ASP A 130 17.83 -28.30 -2.46
N PRO A 131 18.92 -28.31 -3.26
CA PRO A 131 18.89 -28.83 -4.63
C PRO A 131 18.48 -30.30 -4.73
N ALA A 132 18.59 -31.07 -3.65
CA ALA A 132 18.13 -32.45 -3.61
C ALA A 132 16.59 -32.54 -3.58
N ALA A 133 15.91 -31.55 -2.97
CA ALA A 133 14.46 -31.48 -2.85
C ALA A 133 13.80 -30.70 -4.00
N ASP A 134 14.26 -29.48 -4.28
CA ASP A 134 13.65 -28.55 -5.24
C ASP A 134 14.62 -27.45 -5.71
N GLY A 135 14.18 -26.64 -6.69
CA GLY A 135 14.94 -25.50 -7.21
C GLY A 135 14.69 -24.18 -6.45
N PHE A 136 13.98 -24.20 -5.32
CA PHE A 136 13.58 -22.98 -4.63
C PHE A 136 14.68 -22.43 -3.73
N SER A 137 14.73 -21.11 -3.58
CA SER A 137 15.52 -20.39 -2.59
C SER A 137 14.85 -19.05 -2.34
N GLY A 138 14.99 -18.52 -1.12
CA GLY A 138 14.60 -17.15 -0.83
C GLY A 138 15.51 -16.15 -1.55
N VAL A 139 15.06 -14.91 -1.64
CA VAL A 139 15.75 -13.82 -2.35
C VAL A 139 17.11 -13.49 -1.74
N ALA A 140 17.15 -13.36 -0.40
CA ALA A 140 18.33 -13.04 0.39
C ALA A 140 18.67 -14.22 1.34
N PRO A 141 19.14 -15.35 0.80
CA PRO A 141 19.30 -16.59 1.56
C PRO A 141 20.34 -16.48 2.69
N ASP A 142 21.23 -15.49 2.67
CA ASP A 142 22.25 -15.28 3.71
C ASP A 142 21.88 -14.20 4.73
N ALA A 143 20.66 -13.66 4.66
CA ALA A 143 20.11 -12.78 5.69
C ALA A 143 19.68 -13.56 6.94
N THR A 144 19.71 -12.90 8.10
CA THR A 144 19.11 -13.39 9.35
C THR A 144 17.67 -12.91 9.45
N LEU A 145 16.74 -13.80 9.79
CA LEU A 145 15.33 -13.42 9.97
C LEU A 145 15.03 -13.18 11.45
N VAL A 146 14.37 -12.08 11.78
CA VAL A 146 13.87 -11.80 13.13
C VAL A 146 12.35 -11.99 13.12
N SER A 147 11.86 -13.05 13.76
CA SER A 147 10.42 -13.36 13.73
C SER A 147 9.66 -12.62 14.83
N ILE A 148 8.72 -11.76 14.45
CA ILE A 148 7.83 -11.05 15.38
C ILE A 148 6.39 -11.46 15.05
N ARG A 149 5.78 -12.23 15.95
CA ARG A 149 4.37 -12.61 15.79
C ARG A 149 3.49 -11.47 16.26
N GLN A 150 2.80 -10.81 15.34
CA GLN A 150 1.95 -9.66 15.62
C GLN A 150 0.46 -9.93 15.42
N SER A 151 0.11 -10.83 14.50
CA SER A 151 -1.28 -11.18 14.19
C SER A 151 -1.48 -12.69 14.14
N SER A 152 -2.73 -13.13 14.23
CA SER A 152 -3.12 -14.52 13.95
C SER A 152 -4.63 -14.60 13.76
N ALA A 153 -5.09 -15.34 12.75
CA ALA A 153 -6.50 -15.66 12.55
C ALA A 153 -6.97 -16.83 13.45
N LYS A 154 -6.05 -17.61 14.01
CA LYS A 154 -6.34 -18.80 14.83
C LYS A 154 -6.55 -18.49 16.32
N PHE A 155 -6.32 -17.24 16.73
CA PHE A 155 -6.45 -16.77 18.10
C PHE A 155 -7.56 -15.71 18.21
N SER A 156 -8.14 -15.57 19.40
CA SER A 156 -9.00 -14.45 19.76
C SER A 156 -8.69 -13.95 21.16
N LEU A 157 -9.26 -12.81 21.55
CA LEU A 157 -9.27 -12.39 22.95
C LEU A 157 -9.88 -13.51 23.82
N ALA A 158 -9.29 -13.75 24.99
CA ALA A 158 -9.79 -14.78 25.92
C ALA A 158 -11.24 -14.46 26.36
N SER A 159 -11.54 -13.18 26.52
CA SER A 159 -12.83 -12.61 26.93
C SER A 159 -13.89 -12.55 25.83
N ASP A 160 -13.49 -12.61 24.55
CA ASP A 160 -14.42 -12.50 23.43
C ASP A 160 -14.16 -13.61 22.40
N ARG A 161 -15.15 -14.49 22.26
CA ARG A 161 -15.14 -15.61 21.31
C ARG A 161 -15.89 -15.28 20.02
N SER A 162 -16.59 -14.14 19.95
CA SER A 162 -17.38 -13.75 18.78
C SER A 162 -16.53 -13.19 17.65
N ARG A 163 -15.35 -12.64 17.98
CA ARG A 163 -14.38 -12.11 17.03
C ARG A 163 -13.16 -13.03 16.95
N LEU A 164 -13.00 -13.71 15.82
CA LEU A 164 -11.76 -14.41 15.48
C LEU A 164 -10.73 -13.41 14.96
N GLY A 165 -9.45 -13.71 15.20
CA GLY A 165 -8.35 -12.86 14.81
C GLY A 165 -7.85 -11.95 15.94
N VAL A 166 -6.54 -11.78 15.99
CA VAL A 166 -5.86 -10.77 16.81
C VAL A 166 -4.82 -10.04 15.96
N GLY A 167 -4.47 -8.83 16.40
CA GLY A 167 -3.61 -7.90 15.68
C GLY A 167 -4.37 -6.61 15.36
N ASP A 168 -3.72 -5.49 15.64
CA ASP A 168 -4.24 -4.14 15.41
C ASP A 168 -3.09 -3.15 15.17
N VAL A 169 -3.41 -1.91 14.83
CA VAL A 169 -2.40 -0.87 14.55
C VAL A 169 -1.54 -0.53 15.77
N ASP A 170 -2.05 -0.71 16.99
CA ASP A 170 -1.30 -0.46 18.23
C ASP A 170 -0.22 -1.51 18.49
N THR A 171 -0.57 -2.79 18.34
CA THR A 171 0.39 -3.90 18.44
C THR A 171 1.36 -3.89 17.26
N LEU A 172 0.92 -3.45 16.07
CA LEU A 172 1.81 -3.21 14.93
C LEU A 172 2.82 -2.10 15.21
N ALA A 173 2.41 -0.98 15.81
CA ALA A 173 3.33 0.09 16.21
C ALA A 173 4.42 -0.42 17.17
N LYS A 174 4.03 -1.22 18.16
CA LYS A 174 4.97 -1.86 19.10
C LYS A 174 5.89 -2.85 18.39
N ALA A 175 5.37 -3.66 17.46
CA ALA A 175 6.16 -4.61 16.69
C ALA A 175 7.20 -3.92 15.79
N VAL A 176 6.84 -2.84 15.10
CA VAL A 176 7.77 -2.01 14.30
C VAL A 176 8.86 -1.43 15.19
N ARG A 177 8.48 -0.85 16.35
CA ARG A 177 9.44 -0.35 17.34
C ARG A 177 10.40 -1.44 17.80
N THR A 178 9.89 -2.63 18.15
CA THR A 178 10.70 -3.79 18.55
C THR A 178 11.66 -4.22 17.46
N ALA A 179 11.19 -4.35 16.21
CA ALA A 179 12.03 -4.72 15.08
C ALA A 179 13.22 -3.76 14.91
N ALA A 180 12.94 -2.45 14.97
CA ALA A 180 13.94 -1.41 14.86
C ALA A 180 14.95 -1.43 16.03
N ASP A 181 14.49 -1.66 17.26
CA ASP A 181 15.35 -1.80 18.44
C ASP A 181 16.18 -3.11 18.43
N LEU A 182 15.69 -4.18 17.80
CA LEU A 182 16.41 -5.43 17.57
C LEU A 182 17.43 -5.34 16.40
N GLY A 183 17.63 -4.15 15.85
CA GLY A 183 18.62 -3.88 14.80
C GLY A 183 18.25 -4.49 13.44
N ALA A 184 16.96 -4.63 13.15
CA ALA A 184 16.51 -4.98 11.81
C ALA A 184 16.94 -3.88 10.82
N SER A 185 17.61 -4.27 9.74
CA SER A 185 17.96 -3.36 8.64
C SER A 185 16.86 -3.28 7.58
N VAL A 186 15.97 -4.27 7.56
CA VAL A 186 14.73 -4.31 6.77
C VAL A 186 13.61 -4.85 7.67
N ILE A 187 12.41 -4.27 7.58
CA ILE A 187 11.21 -4.67 8.31
C ILE A 187 10.13 -4.98 7.28
N ASN A 188 9.74 -6.25 7.17
CA ASN A 188 8.64 -6.70 6.33
C ASN A 188 7.34 -6.73 7.14
N VAL A 189 6.31 -6.03 6.66
CA VAL A 189 4.95 -6.01 7.22
C VAL A 189 3.98 -6.57 6.18
N SER A 190 3.59 -7.84 6.34
CA SER A 190 2.73 -8.52 5.36
C SER A 190 1.24 -8.47 5.69
N SER A 191 0.87 -7.94 6.86
CA SER A 191 -0.53 -7.70 7.27
C SER A 191 -0.87 -6.21 7.16
N VAL A 192 -2.05 -5.90 6.63
CA VAL A 192 -2.56 -4.52 6.54
C VAL A 192 -3.91 -4.38 7.23
N ALA A 193 -4.15 -3.21 7.80
CA ALA A 193 -5.47 -2.81 8.27
C ALA A 193 -6.14 -1.94 7.20
N CYS A 194 -7.28 -2.43 6.67
CA CYS A 194 -8.07 -1.72 5.68
C CYS A 194 -9.39 -1.24 6.30
N VAL A 195 -9.60 0.08 6.30
CA VAL A 195 -10.84 0.71 6.81
C VAL A 195 -11.35 1.77 5.83
N PRO A 196 -12.64 2.14 5.88
CA PRO A 196 -13.15 3.24 5.07
C PRO A 196 -12.39 4.54 5.37
N ALA A 197 -12.00 5.29 4.33
CA ALA A 197 -11.27 6.55 4.46
C ALA A 197 -12.05 7.63 5.26
N ALA A 198 -13.38 7.52 5.30
CA ALA A 198 -14.24 8.38 6.12
C ALA A 198 -14.11 8.10 7.64
N SER A 199 -13.46 7.00 8.04
CA SER A 199 -13.27 6.60 9.44
C SER A 199 -11.91 5.89 9.58
N PRO A 200 -10.79 6.61 9.37
CA PRO A 200 -9.46 6.04 9.45
C PRO A 200 -9.15 5.54 10.87
N PRO A 201 -8.21 4.58 11.03
CA PRO A 201 -7.85 4.10 12.35
C PRO A 201 -7.06 5.18 13.10
N ASP A 202 -7.08 5.17 14.44
CA ASP A 202 -6.08 5.94 15.21
C ASP A 202 -4.77 5.16 15.20
N ASP A 203 -3.94 5.37 14.17
CA ASP A 203 -2.66 4.70 13.98
C ASP A 203 -1.46 5.65 14.16
N ARG A 204 -1.65 6.78 14.85
CA ARG A 204 -0.58 7.78 15.05
C ARG A 204 0.66 7.22 15.75
N ALA A 205 0.46 6.28 16.69
CA ALA A 205 1.57 5.59 17.34
C ALA A 205 2.37 4.73 16.35
N LEU A 206 1.72 4.18 15.33
CA LEU A 206 2.36 3.45 14.24
C LEU A 206 3.14 4.41 13.34
N GLY A 207 2.57 5.57 12.98
CA GLY A 207 3.31 6.63 12.26
C GLY A 207 4.61 7.02 12.97
N ALA A 208 4.58 7.23 14.29
CA ALA A 208 5.77 7.51 15.09
C ALA A 208 6.78 6.34 15.11
N ALA A 209 6.30 5.09 15.20
CA ALA A 209 7.16 3.91 15.15
C ALA A 209 7.84 3.73 13.78
N LEU A 210 7.13 4.02 12.68
CA LEU A 210 7.65 3.96 11.32
C LEU A 210 8.72 5.03 11.10
N ALA A 211 8.46 6.28 11.49
CA ALA A 211 9.44 7.36 11.43
C ALA A 211 10.70 7.02 12.26
N TYR A 212 10.53 6.48 13.47
CA TYR A 212 11.66 6.01 14.28
C TYR A 212 12.45 4.89 13.59
N ALA A 213 11.77 3.92 12.97
CA ALA A 213 12.43 2.83 12.25
C ALA A 213 13.27 3.36 11.07
N VAL A 214 12.70 4.25 10.25
CA VAL A 214 13.34 4.77 9.04
C VAL A 214 14.41 5.82 9.36
N ASP A 215 14.06 6.86 10.11
CA ASP A 215 14.92 8.04 10.26
C ASP A 215 15.91 7.92 11.42
N VAL A 216 15.57 7.17 12.47
CA VAL A 216 16.44 7.02 13.65
C VAL A 216 17.23 5.71 13.60
N LYS A 217 16.57 4.61 13.21
CA LYS A 217 17.20 3.28 13.14
C LYS A 217 17.70 2.91 11.76
N ASN A 218 17.46 3.76 10.76
CA ASN A 218 17.90 3.55 9.39
C ASN A 218 17.45 2.18 8.85
N ALA A 219 16.22 1.74 9.14
CA ALA A 219 15.63 0.49 8.67
C ALA A 219 14.69 0.75 7.48
N VAL A 220 14.77 -0.09 6.45
CA VAL A 220 13.82 -0.04 5.33
C VAL A 220 12.53 -0.73 5.78
N VAL A 221 11.39 -0.05 5.74
CA VAL A 221 10.09 -0.68 6.02
C VAL A 221 9.42 -0.99 4.69
N VAL A 222 9.00 -2.24 4.52
CA VAL A 222 8.33 -2.74 3.32
C VAL A 222 6.98 -3.31 3.75
N ALA A 223 5.90 -2.88 3.12
CA ALA A 223 4.55 -3.34 3.44
C ALA A 223 3.79 -3.84 2.22
N ALA A 224 2.87 -4.77 2.44
CA ALA A 224 1.92 -5.18 1.42
C ALA A 224 0.93 -4.04 1.09
N ALA A 225 0.51 -3.91 -0.17
CA ALA A 225 -0.53 -2.93 -0.57
C ALA A 225 -1.94 -3.31 -0.11
N GLY A 226 -2.17 -4.59 0.22
CA GLY A 226 -3.49 -5.14 0.53
C GLY A 226 -4.13 -5.87 -0.65
N ASN A 227 -5.10 -6.72 -0.35
CA ASN A 227 -5.83 -7.49 -1.36
C ASN A 227 -7.32 -7.18 -1.31
N THR A 228 -8.03 -7.43 -2.41
CA THR A 228 -9.48 -7.31 -2.54
C THR A 228 -10.12 -8.65 -2.95
N GLY A 229 -11.45 -8.70 -3.04
CA GLY A 229 -12.16 -9.81 -3.70
C GLY A 229 -12.47 -11.03 -2.82
N GLY A 230 -12.34 -10.93 -1.48
CA GLY A 230 -12.64 -12.03 -0.57
C GLY A 230 -13.10 -11.57 0.82
N ALA A 231 -13.64 -12.50 1.61
CA ALA A 231 -14.00 -12.24 3.01
C ALA A 231 -12.74 -11.92 3.84
N GLY A 232 -12.81 -10.88 4.67
CA GLY A 232 -11.67 -10.41 5.46
C GLY A 232 -10.60 -9.65 4.66
N GLN A 233 -10.81 -9.45 3.35
CA GLN A 233 -9.95 -8.63 2.49
C GLN A 233 -10.41 -7.16 2.51
N CYS A 234 -9.58 -6.29 1.94
CA CYS A 234 -9.87 -4.87 1.86
C CYS A 234 -11.09 -4.61 0.97
N PRO A 235 -11.90 -3.56 1.27
CA PRO A 235 -12.94 -3.12 0.36
C PRO A 235 -12.34 -2.77 -1.03
N PRO A 236 -13.05 -3.06 -2.12
CA PRO A 236 -12.59 -2.67 -3.44
C PRO A 236 -12.55 -1.15 -3.59
N GLN A 237 -11.61 -0.66 -4.40
CA GLN A 237 -11.46 0.76 -4.75
C GLN A 237 -11.37 0.91 -6.27
N ARG A 238 -11.59 2.13 -6.77
CA ARG A 238 -11.32 2.48 -8.18
C ARG A 238 -9.88 2.11 -8.56
N PRO A 239 -9.58 1.85 -9.84
CA PRO A 239 -8.25 1.42 -10.28
C PRO A 239 -7.18 2.52 -10.22
N ASP A 240 -7.57 3.79 -10.25
CA ASP A 240 -6.70 4.97 -10.33
C ASP A 240 -6.96 5.99 -9.19
N PRO A 241 -7.00 5.57 -7.92
CA PRO A 241 -7.27 6.45 -6.80
C PRO A 241 -6.12 7.42 -6.60
N THR A 242 -6.48 8.68 -6.41
CA THR A 242 -5.61 9.74 -5.90
C THR A 242 -5.82 9.88 -4.39
N TRP A 243 -4.95 10.64 -3.72
CA TRP A 243 -5.17 11.00 -2.31
C TRP A 243 -6.54 11.65 -2.07
N ASP A 244 -7.08 12.41 -3.04
CA ASP A 244 -8.41 13.04 -2.95
C ASP A 244 -9.58 12.08 -3.19
N THR A 245 -9.35 10.95 -3.86
CA THR A 245 -10.41 10.06 -4.33
C THR A 245 -10.35 8.65 -3.73
N ALA A 246 -9.31 8.36 -2.95
CA ALA A 246 -9.21 7.13 -2.18
C ALA A 246 -10.38 7.00 -1.20
N THR A 247 -10.99 5.82 -1.18
CA THR A 247 -12.13 5.46 -0.33
C THR A 247 -11.77 4.50 0.80
N VAL A 248 -10.57 3.92 0.74
CA VAL A 248 -10.03 2.97 1.72
C VAL A 248 -8.72 3.54 2.25
N THR A 249 -8.54 3.52 3.57
CA THR A 249 -7.25 3.76 4.22
C THR A 249 -6.59 2.41 4.48
N VAL A 250 -5.32 2.28 4.12
CA VAL A 250 -4.53 1.05 4.28
C VAL A 250 -3.35 1.35 5.20
N SER A 251 -3.35 0.80 6.40
CA SER A 251 -2.26 0.99 7.37
C SER A 251 -1.40 -0.28 7.47
N PRO A 252 -0.05 -0.20 7.39
CA PRO A 252 0.76 1.02 7.39
C PRO A 252 0.99 1.65 6.01
N ALA A 253 0.54 1.04 4.92
CA ALA A 253 0.88 1.44 3.54
C ALA A 253 0.71 2.94 3.22
N TRP A 254 -0.33 3.58 3.74
CA TRP A 254 -0.59 5.01 3.53
C TRP A 254 0.43 5.97 4.18
N TYR A 255 1.34 5.47 5.02
CA TYR A 255 2.51 6.22 5.52
C TYR A 255 3.63 6.19 4.47
N ASP A 256 3.31 6.67 3.27
CA ASP A 256 4.11 6.62 2.03
C ASP A 256 5.56 7.10 2.23
N ASP A 257 5.75 8.19 2.99
CA ASP A 257 7.08 8.74 3.30
C ASP A 257 8.01 7.77 4.06
N PHE A 258 7.46 6.73 4.70
CA PHE A 258 8.21 5.81 5.57
C PHE A 258 8.09 4.34 5.15
N VAL A 259 7.23 4.01 4.21
CA VAL A 259 6.87 2.64 3.89
C VAL A 259 6.95 2.43 2.40
N LEU A 260 7.86 1.55 1.97
CA LEU A 260 7.88 1.06 0.60
C LEU A 260 6.74 0.05 0.42
N THR A 261 5.62 0.50 -0.14
CA THR A 261 4.43 -0.32 -0.34
C THR A 261 4.51 -1.11 -1.63
N VAL A 262 4.19 -2.40 -1.52
CA VAL A 262 4.37 -3.37 -2.60
C VAL A 262 3.03 -3.91 -3.09
N GLY A 263 2.71 -3.56 -4.34
CA GLY A 263 1.64 -4.17 -5.13
C GLY A 263 2.00 -5.57 -5.61
N SER A 264 0.99 -6.32 -6.07
CA SER A 264 1.17 -7.65 -6.63
C SER A 264 1.09 -7.60 -8.16
N ALA A 265 2.05 -8.25 -8.80
CA ALA A 265 2.04 -8.52 -10.24
C ALA A 265 2.02 -10.03 -10.53
N GLY A 266 1.48 -10.40 -11.68
CA GLY A 266 1.59 -11.73 -12.26
C GLY A 266 2.98 -11.97 -12.89
N ALA A 267 3.20 -13.18 -13.38
CA ALA A 267 4.46 -13.56 -14.03
C ALA A 267 4.76 -12.79 -15.33
N ASP A 268 3.74 -12.21 -15.95
CA ASP A 268 3.82 -11.34 -17.13
C ASP A 268 4.09 -9.87 -16.76
N GLY A 269 4.21 -9.55 -15.47
CA GLY A 269 4.36 -8.20 -14.95
C GLY A 269 3.05 -7.39 -14.91
N ALA A 270 1.91 -7.97 -15.30
CA ALA A 270 0.63 -7.30 -15.20
C ALA A 270 0.16 -7.22 -13.74
N PRO A 271 -0.57 -6.17 -13.32
CA PRO A 271 -1.11 -6.10 -11.96
C PRO A 271 -2.03 -7.30 -11.67
N SER A 272 -1.85 -7.95 -10.52
CA SER A 272 -2.71 -9.06 -10.12
C SER A 272 -4.14 -8.56 -9.87
N PRO A 273 -5.20 -9.30 -10.25
CA PRO A 273 -6.59 -8.84 -10.13
C PRO A 273 -7.03 -8.48 -8.70
N PHE A 274 -6.36 -9.04 -7.69
CA PHE A 274 -6.65 -8.80 -6.29
C PHE A 274 -5.85 -7.65 -5.67
N THR A 275 -4.81 -7.11 -6.34
CA THR A 275 -3.96 -6.06 -5.76
C THR A 275 -4.80 -4.81 -5.48
N LEU A 276 -4.73 -4.28 -4.26
CA LEU A 276 -5.47 -3.08 -3.92
C LEU A 276 -4.75 -1.84 -4.47
N PRO A 277 -5.38 -1.04 -5.35
CA PRO A 277 -4.78 0.18 -5.86
C PRO A 277 -4.78 1.30 -4.81
N GLY A 278 -3.72 2.10 -4.80
CA GLY A 278 -3.58 3.23 -3.89
C GLY A 278 -2.59 4.28 -4.38
N PRO A 279 -2.77 5.56 -4.00
CA PRO A 279 -1.78 6.60 -4.26
C PRO A 279 -0.45 6.37 -3.52
N TRP A 280 -0.44 5.45 -2.54
CA TRP A 280 0.69 5.06 -1.70
C TRP A 280 1.45 3.82 -2.21
N VAL A 281 1.19 3.34 -3.44
CA VAL A 281 1.88 2.15 -3.97
C VAL A 281 3.17 2.58 -4.67
N ASP A 282 4.32 2.07 -4.22
CA ASP A 282 5.64 2.50 -4.71
C ASP A 282 6.20 1.61 -5.80
N VAL A 283 6.05 0.30 -5.64
CA VAL A 283 6.57 -0.73 -6.55
C VAL A 283 5.64 -1.95 -6.56
N ALA A 284 5.87 -2.87 -7.49
CA ALA A 284 5.26 -4.19 -7.49
C ALA A 284 6.32 -5.30 -7.50
N ALA A 285 5.91 -6.48 -7.07
CA ALA A 285 6.67 -7.71 -7.26
C ALA A 285 5.73 -8.86 -7.58
N PRO A 286 6.25 -9.99 -8.11
CA PRO A 286 5.46 -11.20 -8.29
C PRO A 286 4.74 -11.59 -7.00
N GLY A 287 3.41 -11.60 -7.04
CA GLY A 287 2.57 -11.91 -5.88
C GLY A 287 1.44 -12.88 -6.21
N ASP A 288 1.33 -13.36 -7.44
CA ASP A 288 0.37 -14.38 -7.86
C ASP A 288 1.09 -15.65 -8.31
N GLY A 289 0.76 -16.79 -7.68
CA GLY A 289 1.39 -18.07 -7.99
C GLY A 289 2.84 -18.16 -7.52
N VAL A 290 3.18 -17.52 -6.40
CA VAL A 290 4.54 -17.44 -5.86
C VAL A 290 4.94 -18.76 -5.18
N PRO A 291 6.05 -19.40 -5.58
CA PRO A 291 6.61 -20.53 -4.85
C PRO A 291 7.09 -20.13 -3.44
N SER A 292 6.87 -20.99 -2.45
CA SER A 292 7.42 -20.84 -1.09
C SER A 292 7.61 -22.23 -0.45
N LEU A 293 7.76 -22.31 0.87
CA LEU A 293 7.89 -23.54 1.66
C LEU A 293 6.54 -24.29 1.81
N ALA A 294 5.78 -24.36 0.72
CA ALA A 294 4.50 -25.04 0.60
C ALA A 294 4.49 -25.90 -0.68
N ALA A 295 3.63 -26.90 -0.72
CA ALA A 295 3.47 -27.75 -1.90
C ALA A 295 2.79 -27.03 -3.07
N ALA A 296 1.86 -26.12 -2.76
CA ALA A 296 1.18 -25.29 -3.74
C ALA A 296 1.74 -23.86 -3.67
N PRO A 297 1.81 -23.15 -4.82
CA PRO A 297 2.11 -21.72 -4.84
C PRO A 297 1.06 -20.91 -4.06
N VAL A 298 1.45 -19.71 -3.63
CA VAL A 298 0.62 -18.79 -2.86
C VAL A 298 0.42 -17.48 -3.59
N SER A 299 -0.71 -16.81 -3.34
CA SER A 299 -1.06 -15.53 -3.96
C SER A 299 -1.50 -14.49 -2.93
N GLY A 300 -1.06 -13.25 -3.12
CA GLY A 300 -1.31 -12.11 -2.24
C GLY A 300 -0.17 -11.08 -2.26
N THR A 301 -0.49 -9.81 -2.04
CA THR A 301 0.49 -8.73 -1.83
C THR A 301 1.39 -9.00 -0.62
N SER A 302 0.91 -9.79 0.35
CA SER A 302 1.68 -10.30 1.49
C SER A 302 2.83 -11.24 1.09
N TYR A 303 2.83 -11.77 -0.14
CA TYR A 303 3.89 -12.58 -0.74
C TYR A 303 4.73 -11.81 -1.78
N ALA A 304 4.23 -10.67 -2.27
CA ALA A 304 5.03 -9.73 -3.07
C ALA A 304 5.98 -8.90 -2.18
N ALA A 305 5.49 -8.38 -1.04
CA ALA A 305 6.28 -7.64 -0.06
C ALA A 305 7.57 -8.36 0.41
N PRO A 306 7.57 -9.67 0.71
CA PRO A 306 8.81 -10.37 1.08
C PRO A 306 9.84 -10.50 -0.04
N LEU A 307 9.43 -10.50 -1.32
CA LEU A 307 10.39 -10.45 -2.42
C LEU A 307 11.16 -9.12 -2.40
N VAL A 308 10.46 -8.01 -2.22
CA VAL A 308 11.05 -6.67 -2.13
C VAL A 308 11.85 -6.51 -0.85
N SER A 309 11.40 -7.07 0.28
CA SER A 309 12.16 -7.09 1.53
C SER A 309 13.48 -7.86 1.39
N GLY A 310 13.45 -9.01 0.71
CA GLY A 310 14.66 -9.74 0.36
C GLY A 310 15.58 -8.92 -0.55
N LEU A 311 15.04 -8.27 -1.58
CA LEU A 311 15.82 -7.41 -2.47
C LEU A 311 16.43 -6.21 -1.72
N ALA A 312 15.69 -5.57 -0.82
CA ALA A 312 16.22 -4.52 0.04
C ALA A 312 17.40 -5.03 0.88
N ALA A 313 17.34 -6.26 1.41
CA ALA A 313 18.47 -6.87 2.10
C ALA A 313 19.67 -7.11 1.16
N LEU A 314 19.44 -7.52 -0.09
CA LEU A 314 20.51 -7.66 -1.09
C LEU A 314 21.19 -6.30 -1.36
N VAL A 315 20.40 -5.25 -1.58
CA VAL A 315 20.89 -3.87 -1.81
C VAL A 315 21.69 -3.38 -0.61
N ARG A 316 21.19 -3.56 0.61
CA ARG A 316 21.89 -3.13 1.83
C ARG A 316 23.19 -3.88 2.09
N ALA A 317 23.23 -5.18 1.81
CA ALA A 317 24.48 -5.94 1.89
C ALA A 317 25.50 -5.47 0.85
N ARG A 318 25.04 -5.08 -0.35
CA ARG A 318 25.90 -4.59 -1.43
C ARG A 318 26.38 -3.16 -1.20
N PHE A 319 25.52 -2.30 -0.67
CA PHE A 319 25.73 -0.87 -0.49
C PHE A 319 25.43 -0.47 0.97
N PRO A 320 26.28 -0.88 1.94
CA PRO A 320 25.97 -0.72 3.37
C PRO A 320 25.94 0.74 3.85
N ALA A 321 26.44 1.68 3.05
CA ALA A 321 26.41 3.12 3.35
C ALA A 321 25.08 3.79 2.98
N LEU A 322 24.21 3.15 2.20
CA LEU A 322 22.92 3.74 1.84
C LEU A 322 22.00 3.84 3.06
N THR A 323 21.32 4.98 3.16
CA THR A 323 20.22 5.15 4.10
C THR A 323 18.99 4.36 3.64
N ALA A 324 18.05 4.12 4.55
CA ALA A 324 16.78 3.45 4.26
C ALA A 324 16.03 4.14 3.10
N ARG A 325 15.95 5.47 3.13
CA ARG A 325 15.34 6.29 2.07
C ARG A 325 16.05 6.12 0.72
N GLN A 326 17.38 6.11 0.71
CA GLN A 326 18.14 5.88 -0.51
C GLN A 326 17.97 4.45 -1.05
N VAL A 327 17.76 3.46 -0.19
CA VAL A 327 17.41 2.09 -0.61
C VAL A 327 16.01 2.05 -1.24
N MET A 328 15.00 2.69 -0.62
CA MET A 328 13.63 2.76 -1.17
C MET A 328 13.64 3.42 -2.55
N GLN A 329 14.23 4.62 -2.66
CA GLN A 329 14.37 5.33 -3.93
C GLN A 329 15.12 4.51 -5.00
N ARG A 330 16.14 3.75 -4.59
CA ARG A 330 16.87 2.89 -5.50
C ARG A 330 16.01 1.76 -6.05
N LEU A 331 15.16 1.16 -5.22
CA LEU A 331 14.24 0.10 -5.66
C LEU A 331 13.17 0.64 -6.61
N GLU A 332 12.64 1.83 -6.33
CA GLU A 332 11.69 2.53 -7.20
C GLU A 332 12.32 2.90 -8.55
N SER A 333 13.45 3.63 -8.52
CA SER A 333 14.09 4.15 -9.74
C SER A 333 14.69 3.09 -10.66
N THR A 334 14.93 1.88 -10.16
CA THR A 334 15.43 0.76 -10.97
C THR A 334 14.35 -0.20 -11.42
N ALA A 335 13.10 -0.02 -10.98
CA ALA A 335 11.97 -0.87 -11.40
C ALA A 335 11.65 -0.74 -12.90
N HIS A 336 10.92 -1.71 -13.43
CA HIS A 336 10.36 -1.66 -14.78
C HIS A 336 9.11 -0.78 -14.81
N HIS A 337 9.31 0.51 -15.08
CA HIS A 337 8.27 1.52 -14.98
C HIS A 337 7.12 1.29 -15.96
N PRO A 338 5.85 1.50 -15.53
CA PRO A 338 4.73 1.56 -16.46
C PRO A 338 4.89 2.74 -17.44
N ALA A 339 4.12 2.74 -18.53
CA ALA A 339 4.21 3.76 -19.57
C ALA A 339 4.06 5.22 -19.06
N GLY A 340 3.29 5.42 -17.98
CA GLY A 340 3.11 6.72 -17.32
C GLY A 340 4.16 7.08 -16.27
N GLY A 341 5.22 6.28 -16.12
CA GLY A 341 6.21 6.39 -15.05
C GLY A 341 5.71 5.79 -13.72
N TRP A 342 4.51 6.15 -13.30
CA TRP A 342 3.87 5.63 -12.09
C TRP A 342 2.38 5.35 -12.31
N ASN A 343 1.81 4.35 -11.63
CA ASN A 343 0.36 4.20 -11.48
C ASN A 343 -0.02 3.57 -10.12
N ALA A 344 -1.28 3.69 -9.72
CA ALA A 344 -1.75 3.25 -8.41
C ALA A 344 -1.78 1.73 -8.18
N LEU A 345 -1.51 0.91 -9.20
CA LEU A 345 -1.55 -0.56 -9.10
C LEU A 345 -0.16 -1.18 -8.88
N VAL A 346 0.85 -0.64 -9.57
CA VAL A 346 2.24 -1.16 -9.53
C VAL A 346 3.28 -0.11 -9.13
N GLY A 347 2.85 1.12 -8.80
CA GLY A 347 3.73 2.22 -8.49
C GLY A 347 4.67 2.56 -9.64
N ASN A 348 5.95 2.70 -9.33
CA ASN A 348 7.07 2.84 -10.26
C ASN A 348 7.40 1.53 -11.03
N GLY A 349 6.60 0.48 -10.86
CA GLY A 349 6.66 -0.73 -11.65
C GLY A 349 7.19 -1.97 -10.92
N VAL A 350 7.36 -3.06 -11.66
CA VAL A 350 7.86 -4.32 -11.11
C VAL A 350 9.35 -4.21 -10.83
N VAL A 351 9.78 -4.57 -9.61
CA VAL A 351 11.19 -4.47 -9.20
C VAL A 351 12.12 -5.26 -10.14
N ASP A 352 13.30 -4.69 -10.43
CA ASP A 352 14.39 -5.34 -11.16
C ASP A 352 15.55 -5.62 -10.18
N PRO A 353 15.69 -6.87 -9.69
CA PRO A 353 16.73 -7.22 -8.74
C PRO A 353 18.15 -6.93 -9.22
N LEU A 354 18.44 -7.19 -10.50
CA LEU A 354 19.77 -7.04 -11.05
C LEU A 354 20.15 -5.58 -11.19
N ALA A 355 19.24 -4.74 -11.70
CA ALA A 355 19.45 -3.29 -11.78
C ALA A 355 19.63 -2.69 -10.37
N ALA A 356 18.80 -3.09 -9.41
CA ALA A 356 18.86 -2.61 -8.04
C ALA A 356 20.22 -2.90 -7.35
N VAL A 357 20.86 -4.06 -7.59
CA VAL A 357 22.16 -4.38 -6.97
C VAL A 357 23.39 -3.94 -7.81
N SER A 358 23.18 -3.41 -9.02
CA SER A 358 24.26 -3.05 -9.96
C SER A 358 24.77 -1.62 -9.78
N THR A 359 26.08 -1.40 -9.91
CA THR A 359 26.72 -0.08 -9.68
C THR A 359 26.41 0.99 -10.74
N GLY A 360 25.78 0.62 -11.86
CA GLY A 360 25.43 1.55 -12.95
C GLY A 360 24.11 2.31 -12.76
N ALA A 361 23.32 1.98 -11.74
CA ALA A 361 22.10 2.73 -11.44
C ALA A 361 22.46 4.12 -10.87
N PRO A 362 21.73 5.19 -11.25
CA PRO A 362 21.96 6.53 -10.72
C PRO A 362 22.06 6.52 -9.19
N PRO A 363 22.98 7.29 -8.59
CA PRO A 363 23.02 7.41 -7.15
C PRO A 363 21.67 7.97 -6.67
N PRO A 364 21.08 7.41 -5.61
CA PRO A 364 19.88 7.98 -4.98
C PRO A 364 20.13 9.44 -4.60
N ALA A 365 19.12 10.29 -4.75
CA ALA A 365 19.23 11.68 -4.37
C ALA A 365 19.40 11.81 -2.84
N ASP A 366 20.21 12.77 -2.39
CA ASP A 366 20.34 13.03 -0.95
C ASP A 366 19.04 13.64 -0.41
N PRO A 367 18.43 13.05 0.65
CA PRO A 367 17.20 13.57 1.24
C PRO A 367 17.38 14.98 1.85
N ALA A 368 18.62 15.43 2.07
CA ALA A 368 18.93 16.77 2.56
C ALA A 368 18.68 17.88 1.53
N THR A 369 18.41 17.55 0.27
CA THR A 369 18.05 18.53 -0.76
C THR A 369 16.56 18.46 -1.05
N THR A 370 15.73 18.72 -0.03
CA THR A 370 14.41 19.28 -0.32
C THR A 370 14.68 20.61 -1.00
N ALA A 371 14.55 20.68 -2.33
CA ALA A 371 14.56 21.94 -3.03
C ALA A 371 13.53 22.83 -2.33
N ALA A 372 13.99 23.92 -1.71
CA ALA A 372 13.09 24.92 -1.16
C ALA A 372 12.06 25.24 -2.27
N PRO A 373 10.75 25.26 -1.96
CA PRO A 373 9.75 25.54 -2.97
C PRO A 373 10.13 26.86 -3.64
N VAL A 374 10.50 26.79 -4.92
CA VAL A 374 10.69 27.98 -5.74
C VAL A 374 9.34 28.68 -5.72
N PRO A 375 9.23 29.90 -5.18
CA PRO A 375 7.97 30.62 -5.23
C PRO A 375 7.58 30.74 -6.69
N LEU A 376 6.51 30.05 -7.11
CA LEU A 376 5.92 30.29 -8.40
C LEU A 376 5.47 31.74 -8.40
N ALA A 377 6.06 32.56 -9.27
CA ALA A 377 5.57 33.90 -9.50
C ALA A 377 4.07 33.79 -9.87
N PRO A 378 3.17 34.56 -9.23
CA PRO A 378 1.77 34.51 -9.58
C PRO A 378 1.61 34.81 -11.07
N PRO A 379 0.69 34.11 -11.78
CA PRO A 379 0.47 34.34 -13.19
C PRO A 379 0.16 35.82 -13.42
N ALA A 380 0.71 36.38 -14.50
CA ALA A 380 0.46 37.76 -14.87
C ALA A 380 -1.06 38.01 -14.91
N PRO A 381 -1.54 39.15 -14.38
CA PRO A 381 -2.97 39.44 -14.37
C PRO A 381 -3.53 39.36 -15.79
N PRO A 382 -4.73 38.78 -15.97
CA PRO A 382 -5.33 38.63 -17.29
C PRO A 382 -5.44 40.00 -17.97
N HIS A 383 -5.14 40.03 -19.27
CA HIS A 383 -5.29 41.26 -20.06
C HIS A 383 -6.73 41.77 -19.97
N PRO A 384 -6.93 43.10 -19.88
CA PRO A 384 -8.28 43.67 -19.84
C PRO A 384 -9.07 43.19 -21.07
N PRO A 385 -10.35 42.84 -20.89
CA PRO A 385 -11.16 42.29 -21.98
C PRO A 385 -11.18 43.28 -23.15
N THR A 386 -10.88 42.79 -24.35
CA THR A 386 -10.93 43.64 -25.54
C THR A 386 -12.39 43.97 -25.87
N PRO A 387 -12.73 45.24 -26.17
CA PRO A 387 -14.12 45.70 -26.33
C PRO A 387 -14.91 45.06 -27.48
N ARG A 388 -14.30 44.14 -28.24
CA ARG A 388 -14.90 43.46 -29.39
C ARG A 388 -15.64 42.17 -29.01
N ALA A 389 -15.35 41.57 -27.85
CA ALA A 389 -16.04 40.37 -27.38
C ALA A 389 -17.43 40.68 -26.83
N ASP A 390 -17.57 41.77 -26.07
CA ASP A 390 -18.84 42.17 -25.44
C ASP A 390 -19.91 42.58 -26.48
N VAL A 391 -19.49 43.24 -27.56
CA VAL A 391 -20.43 43.66 -28.62
C VAL A 391 -21.04 42.44 -29.35
N ARG A 392 -20.29 41.34 -29.49
CA ARG A 392 -20.79 40.11 -30.15
C ARG A 392 -21.75 39.32 -29.26
N ALA A 393 -21.51 39.28 -27.95
CA ALA A 393 -22.41 38.63 -26.99
C ALA A 393 -23.75 39.39 -26.87
N VAL A 394 -23.71 40.72 -26.81
CA VAL A 394 -24.92 41.55 -26.68
C VAL A 394 -25.76 41.54 -27.97
N THR A 395 -25.13 41.57 -29.14
CA THR A 395 -25.85 41.47 -30.43
C THR A 395 -26.48 40.09 -30.63
N GLY A 396 -25.81 39.01 -30.22
CA GLY A 396 -26.38 37.65 -30.23
C GLY A 396 -27.63 37.53 -29.34
N ALA A 397 -27.56 38.05 -28.11
CA ALA A 397 -28.69 38.03 -27.18
C ALA A 397 -29.90 38.84 -27.69
N ALA A 398 -29.66 39.99 -28.32
CA ALA A 398 -30.73 40.81 -28.90
C ALA A 398 -31.43 40.12 -30.10
N ILE A 399 -30.70 39.38 -30.93
CA ILE A 399 -31.26 38.61 -32.05
C ILE A 399 -32.12 37.45 -31.52
N CYS A 400 -31.67 36.74 -30.49
CA CYS A 400 -32.46 35.67 -29.87
C CYS A 400 -33.75 36.20 -29.23
N LEU A 401 -33.70 37.35 -28.56
CA LEU A 401 -34.88 37.97 -27.93
C LEU A 401 -35.91 38.44 -28.97
N THR A 402 -35.45 39.05 -30.06
CA THR A 402 -36.34 39.47 -31.15
C THR A 402 -36.99 38.28 -31.86
N ALA A 403 -36.24 37.20 -32.12
CA ALA A 403 -36.79 35.97 -32.67
C ALA A 403 -37.86 35.36 -31.75
N LEU A 404 -37.62 35.35 -30.43
CA LEU A 404 -38.57 34.84 -29.44
C LEU A 404 -39.88 35.65 -29.42
N VAL A 405 -39.79 36.97 -29.49
CA VAL A 405 -40.97 37.85 -29.53
C VAL A 405 -41.78 37.65 -30.81
N VAL A 406 -41.13 37.46 -31.96
CA VAL A 406 -41.83 37.18 -33.23
C VAL A 406 -42.58 35.84 -33.16
N VAL A 407 -41.97 34.79 -32.60
CA VAL A 407 -42.61 33.48 -32.42
C VAL A 407 -43.82 33.57 -31.49
N LEU A 408 -43.70 34.31 -30.38
CA LEU A 408 -44.80 34.50 -29.43
C LEU A 408 -45.96 35.31 -30.03
N LEU A 409 -45.67 36.35 -30.82
CA LEU A 409 -46.70 37.15 -31.49
C LEU A 409 -47.39 36.38 -32.64
N ALA A 410 -46.66 35.54 -33.38
CA ALA A 410 -47.22 34.66 -34.39
C ALA A 410 -48.13 33.58 -33.77
N GLY A 411 -47.70 32.97 -32.65
CA GLY A 411 -48.49 32.00 -31.90
C GLY A 411 -49.78 32.59 -31.32
N ALA A 412 -49.74 33.84 -30.83
CA ALA A 412 -50.90 34.54 -30.31
C ALA A 412 -51.92 34.93 -31.42
N ARG A 413 -51.45 35.23 -32.64
CA ARG A 413 -52.32 35.51 -33.80
C ARG A 413 -52.98 34.25 -34.37
N LEU A 414 -52.32 33.09 -34.34
CA LEU A 414 -52.95 31.82 -34.75
C LEU A 414 -54.00 31.35 -33.73
N ARG A 415 -53.77 31.54 -32.42
CA ARG A 415 -54.76 31.21 -31.38
C ARG A 415 -56.03 32.09 -31.43
N ARG A 416 -55.94 33.33 -31.92
CA ARG A 416 -57.10 34.23 -32.08
C ARG A 416 -57.95 33.96 -33.32
N ARG A 417 -57.57 33.03 -34.21
CA ARG A 417 -58.34 32.64 -35.40
C ARG A 417 -59.12 31.31 -35.25
N GLY A 418 -59.06 30.67 -34.06
CA GLY A 418 -59.67 29.36 -33.81
C GLY A 418 -61.10 29.34 -33.28
N ASP A 419 -61.63 30.45 -32.75
CA ASP A 419 -62.95 30.45 -32.09
C ASP A 419 -63.99 31.24 -32.90
N GLY A 420 -64.43 30.62 -34.00
CA GLY A 420 -65.52 31.10 -34.84
C GLY A 420 -66.45 29.97 -35.27
N VAL A 421 -67.11 29.32 -34.31
CA VAL A 421 -68.30 28.50 -34.56
C VAL A 421 -69.52 29.27 -34.05
N ALA A 422 -70.26 29.86 -34.97
CA ALA A 422 -71.71 30.09 -34.87
C ALA A 422 -72.35 29.00 -35.74
N GLY A 423 -73.39 28.25 -35.36
CA GLY A 423 -74.54 28.63 -34.55
C GLY A 423 -75.71 28.89 -35.49
N ASP A 424 -76.33 27.82 -36.00
CA ASP A 424 -77.78 27.61 -36.18
C ASP A 424 -78.06 26.16 -36.63
#